data_AF-A0A840V8D1-F1
#
_entry.id   AF-A0A840V8D1-F1
#
_cell.length_a   1.000
_cell.length_b   1.000
_cell.length_c   1.000
_cell.angle_alpha   90.00
_cell.angle_beta   90.00
_cell.angle_gamma   90.00
#
_symmetry.space_group_name_H-M   'P 1'
#
loop_
_entity.id
_entity.type
_entity.pdbx_description
1 polymer ?
#
loop_
_entity_poly.entity_id
_entity_poly.type
_entity_poly.pdbx_seq_one_letter_code
_entity_poly.pdbx_strand_id
1 'polypeptide(L)'
;MKFLPILFVATPAFAANIVLNADDSYGNSSFNSAGNWSSASYPDPGNDYFTQGHLLRTPTSSSSYNFAGDSLTVTGSAAFSAANNEALMWKGSGTTATITISNLIVDGGQIRHGAGDGDSVTFFGSITVGASGMGIASQGGFNIASAIHGDSTIYILGNGTGSTQRMVTFTSAASTFHGDLILNSENSLATLAENSVFHFKMGSDGINNSIEGIGWIALNGSFALDLSGASTTYGDAWSLVSVATAEYGDEFSIEGFHDLGEGRWAQGIYQFDQATGTLSVVPEPSAILLSGIALGLGLHRRRP
;
A
#
# COMPACT_ATOMS: atom_id res chain seq x y z
N MET A 1 -61.71 7.15 24.00
CA MET A 1 -60.44 7.86 23.72
C MET A 1 -59.82 7.23 22.49
N LYS A 2 -59.76 7.96 21.36
CA LYS A 2 -59.03 7.54 20.15
C LYS A 2 -57.57 7.96 20.31
N PHE A 3 -56.64 7.02 20.32
CA PHE A 3 -55.21 7.31 20.27
C PHE A 3 -54.84 7.68 18.83
N LEU A 4 -54.26 8.87 18.67
CA LEU A 4 -53.70 9.33 17.41
C LEU A 4 -52.26 8.78 17.32
N PRO A 5 -51.89 7.99 16.30
CA PRO A 5 -50.52 7.55 16.14
C PRO A 5 -49.65 8.74 15.71
N ILE A 6 -48.61 9.04 16.49
CA ILE A 6 -47.57 9.98 16.11
C ILE A 6 -46.67 9.26 15.10
N LEU A 7 -46.72 9.71 13.84
CA LEU A 7 -45.80 9.27 12.80
C LEU A 7 -44.48 10.00 12.99
N PHE A 8 -43.45 9.30 13.47
CA PHE A 8 -42.08 9.80 13.45
C PHE A 8 -41.56 9.71 12.01
N VAL A 9 -41.38 10.87 11.37
CA VAL A 9 -40.62 10.97 10.13
C VAL A 9 -39.15 11.09 10.53
N ALA A 10 -38.38 10.02 10.36
CA ALA A 10 -36.93 10.09 10.47
C ALA A 10 -36.41 10.88 9.27
N THR A 11 -35.89 12.09 9.50
CA THR A 11 -35.14 12.81 8.47
C THR A 11 -33.80 12.09 8.30
N PRO A 12 -33.35 11.80 7.06
CA PRO A 12 -32.01 11.27 6.85
C PRO A 12 -31.01 12.27 7.41
N ALA A 13 -30.21 11.85 8.39
CA ALA A 13 -29.07 12.62 8.84
C ALA A 13 -27.99 12.46 7.76
N PHE A 14 -27.63 13.56 7.11
CA PHE A 14 -26.43 13.59 6.29
C PHE A 14 -25.22 13.52 7.20
N ALA A 15 -24.16 12.85 6.77
CA ALA A 15 -22.94 12.82 7.53
C ALA A 15 -22.41 14.23 7.76
N ALA A 16 -22.11 14.59 9.01
CA ALA A 16 -21.47 15.87 9.29
C ALA A 16 -19.97 15.75 9.03
N ASN A 17 -19.41 16.78 8.39
CA ASN A 17 -17.97 16.90 8.25
C ASN A 17 -17.40 17.52 9.54
N ILE A 18 -16.63 16.74 10.27
CA ILE A 18 -16.01 17.15 11.53
C ILE A 18 -14.51 17.30 11.31
N VAL A 19 -14.03 18.52 11.50
CA VAL A 19 -12.60 18.83 11.35
C VAL A 19 -11.87 18.85 12.67
N LEU A 20 -10.59 18.46 12.66
CA LEU A 20 -9.65 18.66 13.76
C LEU A 20 -9.18 20.12 13.74
N ASN A 21 -9.23 20.82 14.88
CA ASN A 21 -8.91 22.25 14.96
C ASN A 21 -7.47 22.54 15.41
N ALA A 22 -6.78 21.53 15.94
CA ALA A 22 -5.43 21.64 16.45
C ALA A 22 -4.80 20.25 16.52
N ASP A 23 -3.46 20.21 16.53
CA ASP A 23 -2.73 19.00 16.87
C ASP A 23 -3.18 18.49 18.24
N ASP A 24 -3.29 17.17 18.37
CA ASP A 24 -3.25 16.56 19.68
C ASP A 24 -1.95 17.00 20.37
N SER A 25 -2.02 17.27 21.67
CA SER A 25 -0.79 17.45 22.45
C SER A 25 -0.29 16.09 22.95
N TYR A 26 0.93 16.05 23.47
CA TYR A 26 1.48 14.82 24.03
C TYR A 26 0.55 14.26 25.13
N GLY A 27 0.28 12.96 25.08
CA GLY A 27 -0.62 12.27 26.03
C GLY A 27 -2.11 12.46 25.77
N ASN A 28 -2.50 13.29 24.80
CA ASN A 28 -3.89 13.47 24.38
C ASN A 28 -4.19 12.69 23.09
N SER A 29 -5.46 12.34 22.90
CA SER A 29 -5.94 11.60 21.74
C SER A 29 -7.33 12.07 21.33
N SER A 30 -7.47 12.59 20.12
CA SER A 30 -8.78 12.84 19.50
C SER A 30 -9.33 11.57 18.82
N PHE A 31 -8.56 10.47 18.75
CA PHE A 31 -8.98 9.26 18.04
C PHE A 31 -10.19 8.55 18.68
N ASN A 32 -10.31 8.58 20.01
CA ASN A 32 -11.41 7.95 20.75
C ASN A 32 -11.97 8.84 21.87
N SER A 33 -11.66 10.14 21.86
CA SER A 33 -12.12 11.11 22.84
C SER A 33 -12.49 12.42 22.14
N ALA A 34 -13.15 13.34 22.86
CA ALA A 34 -13.57 14.62 22.29
C ALA A 34 -12.41 15.42 21.70
N GLY A 35 -11.27 15.42 22.39
CA GLY A 35 -10.04 16.04 21.93
C GLY A 35 -10.22 17.41 21.29
N ASN A 36 -9.69 17.58 20.08
CA ASN A 36 -9.66 18.83 19.34
C ASN A 36 -10.69 18.88 18.19
N TRP A 37 -11.69 18.00 18.17
CA TRP A 37 -12.71 18.01 17.12
C TRP A 37 -13.60 19.25 17.20
N SER A 38 -13.98 19.78 16.05
CA SER A 38 -14.93 20.90 15.92
C SER A 38 -16.30 20.64 16.52
N SER A 39 -16.71 19.37 16.65
CA SER A 39 -17.94 18.95 17.35
C SER A 39 -17.81 18.97 18.88
N ALA A 40 -16.60 19.15 19.41
CA ALA A 40 -16.26 19.00 20.83
C ALA A 40 -16.73 17.66 21.44
N SER A 41 -16.90 16.64 20.60
CA SER A 41 -17.40 15.31 20.96
C SER A 41 -16.46 14.24 20.39
N TYR A 42 -16.43 13.07 21.03
CA TYR A 42 -15.61 11.96 20.53
C TYR A 42 -16.14 11.48 19.17
N PRO A 43 -15.29 10.84 18.34
CA PRO A 43 -15.75 10.30 17.06
C PRO A 43 -16.94 9.37 17.22
N ASP A 44 -17.98 9.55 16.40
CA ASP A 44 -19.22 8.80 16.44
C ASP A 44 -19.70 8.44 15.03
N PRO A 45 -20.45 7.32 14.88
CA PRO A 45 -20.95 6.88 13.58
C PRO A 45 -21.88 7.91 12.95
N GLY A 46 -21.92 7.92 11.61
CA GLY A 46 -22.70 8.88 10.86
C GLY A 46 -21.97 10.20 10.60
N ASN A 47 -20.67 10.31 10.86
CA ASN A 47 -19.88 11.52 10.62
C ASN A 47 -18.56 11.20 9.89
N ASP A 48 -18.10 12.16 9.07
CA ASP A 48 -16.83 12.10 8.35
C ASP A 48 -15.82 13.03 9.02
N TYR A 49 -14.60 12.53 9.27
CA TYR A 49 -13.59 13.25 10.05
C TYR A 49 -12.38 13.65 9.20
N PHE A 50 -11.88 14.87 9.40
CA PHE A 50 -10.77 15.42 8.63
C PHE A 50 -9.69 16.01 9.54
N THR A 51 -8.44 15.60 9.38
CA THR A 51 -7.35 16.13 10.20
C THR A 51 -6.92 17.54 9.81
N GLN A 52 -7.18 18.00 8.58
CA GLN A 52 -6.75 19.31 8.08
C GLN A 52 -5.25 19.60 8.27
N GLY A 53 -4.39 18.61 8.08
CA GLY A 53 -2.94 18.74 8.32
C GLY A 53 -2.53 18.73 9.80
N HIS A 54 -3.47 18.55 10.73
CA HIS A 54 -3.13 18.42 12.14
C HIS A 54 -2.75 17.00 12.53
N LEU A 55 -1.95 16.89 13.59
CA LEU A 55 -1.53 15.63 14.18
C LEU A 55 -2.65 15.01 15.01
N LEU A 56 -3.20 13.89 14.54
CA LEU A 56 -4.09 13.04 15.29
C LEU A 56 -3.31 11.93 15.99
N ARG A 57 -3.50 11.72 17.30
CA ARG A 57 -2.88 10.62 18.05
C ARG A 57 -3.90 9.57 18.44
N THR A 58 -3.54 8.30 18.34
CA THR A 58 -4.26 7.22 19.03
C THR A 58 -3.98 7.27 20.54
N PRO A 59 -4.75 6.56 21.38
CA PRO A 59 -4.46 6.49 22.81
C PRO A 59 -3.10 5.83 23.10
N THR A 60 -2.48 6.23 24.22
CA THR A 60 -1.28 5.60 24.77
C THR A 60 -1.66 4.42 25.66
N SER A 61 -1.97 3.27 25.05
CA SER A 61 -2.28 2.05 25.79
C SER A 61 -1.90 0.80 25.01
N SER A 62 -1.97 -0.37 25.66
CA SER A 62 -1.83 -1.68 25.01
C SER A 62 -3.15 -2.25 24.49
N SER A 63 -4.23 -1.46 24.52
CA SER A 63 -5.55 -1.88 24.05
C SER A 63 -5.73 -1.63 22.55
N SER A 64 -6.61 -2.41 21.93
CA SER A 64 -7.08 -2.15 20.57
C SER A 64 -8.13 -1.06 20.54
N TYR A 65 -8.17 -0.28 19.46
CA TYR A 65 -9.16 0.78 19.25
C TYR A 65 -9.75 0.72 17.85
N ASN A 66 -11.05 1.02 17.78
CA ASN A 66 -11.76 1.25 16.52
C ASN A 66 -12.06 2.75 16.44
N PHE A 67 -11.78 3.35 15.29
CA PHE A 67 -12.30 4.67 14.98
C PHE A 67 -13.80 4.56 14.72
N ALA A 68 -14.59 5.35 15.43
CA ALA A 68 -16.05 5.22 15.40
C ALA A 68 -16.73 6.05 14.31
N GLY A 69 -16.02 6.99 13.67
CA GLY A 69 -16.52 7.74 12.52
C GLY A 69 -16.66 6.88 11.26
N ASP A 70 -17.49 7.33 10.33
CA ASP A 70 -17.72 6.64 9.05
C ASP A 70 -16.50 6.70 8.15
N SER A 71 -15.76 7.82 8.19
CA SER A 71 -14.46 7.97 7.55
C SER A 71 -13.48 8.83 8.38
N LEU A 72 -12.19 8.61 8.16
CA LEU A 72 -11.12 9.48 8.62
C LEU A 72 -10.24 9.86 7.44
N THR A 73 -10.17 11.15 7.13
CA THR A 73 -9.28 11.71 6.11
C THR A 73 -8.10 12.40 6.77
N VAL A 74 -6.91 11.84 6.57
CA VAL A 74 -5.63 12.44 6.96
C VAL A 74 -5.12 13.26 5.79
N THR A 75 -5.25 14.57 5.87
CA THR A 75 -4.69 15.48 4.86
C THR A 75 -3.32 15.98 5.26
N GLY A 76 -2.52 16.38 4.28
CA GLY A 76 -1.22 17.01 4.51
C GLY A 76 -0.70 17.73 3.27
N SER A 77 0.48 18.32 3.39
CA SER A 77 1.16 19.09 2.35
C SER A 77 1.88 18.24 1.30
N ALA A 78 1.79 16.91 1.39
CA ALA A 78 2.61 15.94 0.66
C ALA A 78 4.12 16.05 0.96
N ALA A 79 4.49 16.74 2.05
CA ALA A 79 5.86 16.75 2.55
C ALA A 79 6.15 15.48 3.38
N PHE A 80 6.57 14.41 2.72
CA PHE A 80 6.82 13.12 3.38
C PHE A 80 8.17 13.08 4.10
N SER A 81 8.11 13.24 5.42
CA SER A 81 9.25 13.14 6.35
C SER A 81 8.79 12.60 7.69
N ALA A 82 9.62 11.78 8.34
CA ALA A 82 9.34 11.21 9.66
C ALA A 82 9.14 12.27 10.76
N ALA A 83 9.56 13.53 10.51
CA ALA A 83 9.35 14.67 11.40
C ALA A 83 8.04 15.43 11.15
N ASN A 84 7.35 15.20 10.03
CA ASN A 84 6.12 15.93 9.69
C ASN A 84 4.94 15.44 10.55
N ASN A 85 4.21 16.38 11.14
CA ASN A 85 3.08 16.16 12.04
C ASN A 85 1.72 16.13 11.35
N GLU A 86 1.65 16.30 10.03
CA GLU A 86 0.45 16.11 9.21
C GLU A 86 0.11 14.60 9.11
N ALA A 87 -0.33 14.00 10.22
CA ALA A 87 -0.36 12.55 10.36
C ALA A 87 -1.42 12.01 11.32
N LEU A 88 -1.78 10.74 11.11
CA LEU A 88 -2.29 9.86 12.13
C LEU A 88 -1.11 9.14 12.78
N MET A 89 -0.89 9.35 14.08
CA MET A 89 0.20 8.76 14.84
C MET A 89 -0.33 7.73 15.84
N TRP A 90 0.11 6.48 15.68
CA TRP A 90 -0.07 5.44 16.68
C TRP A 90 0.83 5.70 17.89
N LYS A 91 0.26 5.59 19.09
CA LYS A 91 0.93 5.88 20.37
C LYS A 91 0.86 4.76 21.39
N GLY A 92 0.34 3.59 21.02
CA GLY A 92 0.16 2.46 21.92
C GLY A 92 1.46 1.82 22.40
N SER A 93 1.34 0.68 23.08
CA SER A 93 2.46 -0.12 23.56
C SER A 93 2.19 -1.62 23.49
N GLY A 94 3.25 -2.43 23.55
CA GLY A 94 3.20 -3.87 23.35
C GLY A 94 3.06 -4.25 21.88
N THR A 95 2.79 -5.53 21.61
CA THR A 95 2.87 -6.11 20.25
C THR A 95 1.57 -6.65 19.69
N THR A 96 0.47 -6.53 20.45
CA THR A 96 -0.84 -7.11 20.10
C THR A 96 -1.91 -6.07 19.83
N ALA A 97 -1.61 -4.79 20.02
CA ALA A 97 -2.59 -3.72 19.83
C ALA A 97 -2.95 -3.57 18.35
N THR A 98 -4.24 -3.35 18.10
CA THR A 98 -4.77 -3.13 16.76
C THR A 98 -5.47 -1.78 16.67
N ILE A 99 -5.39 -1.17 15.50
CA ILE A 99 -6.15 0.03 15.16
C ILE A 99 -7.03 -0.31 13.96
N THR A 100 -8.34 -0.19 14.12
CA THR A 100 -9.29 -0.41 13.03
C THR A 100 -9.89 0.93 12.60
N ILE A 101 -9.79 1.25 11.32
CA ILE A 101 -10.47 2.39 10.70
C ILE A 101 -11.17 1.85 9.46
N SER A 102 -12.51 1.80 9.49
CA SER A 102 -13.27 1.18 8.39
C SER A 102 -12.99 1.83 7.04
N ASN A 103 -12.84 3.16 7.01
CA ASN A 103 -12.52 3.94 5.82
C ASN A 103 -11.49 5.03 6.15
N LEU A 104 -10.21 4.71 6.02
CA LEU A 104 -9.11 5.68 6.13
C LEU A 104 -8.79 6.23 4.74
N ILE A 105 -8.75 7.54 4.60
CA ILE A 105 -8.25 8.22 3.40
C ILE A 105 -6.98 8.97 3.80
N VAL A 106 -5.88 8.80 3.07
CA VAL A 106 -4.65 9.58 3.29
C VAL A 106 -4.32 10.34 2.03
N ASP A 107 -4.41 11.66 2.09
CA ASP A 107 -4.21 12.56 0.94
C ASP A 107 -3.17 13.62 1.29
N GLY A 108 -1.90 13.31 1.01
CA GLY A 108 -0.75 14.17 1.29
C GLY A 108 -0.26 14.11 2.74
N GLY A 109 -0.94 13.36 3.60
CA GLY A 109 -0.57 13.12 5.00
C GLY A 109 0.17 11.81 5.22
N GLN A 110 0.34 11.42 6.49
CA GLN A 110 1.07 10.19 6.83
C GLN A 110 0.36 9.35 7.90
N ILE A 111 0.66 8.05 7.91
CA ILE A 111 0.48 7.21 9.10
C ILE A 111 1.84 6.95 9.75
N ARG A 112 1.90 7.12 11.07
CA ARG A 112 3.15 7.11 11.83
C ARG A 112 3.07 6.19 13.03
N HIS A 113 4.17 5.53 13.32
CA HIS A 113 4.42 4.87 14.58
C HIS A 113 5.16 5.83 15.51
N GLY A 114 4.57 6.17 16.64
CA GLY A 114 5.14 7.08 17.63
C GLY A 114 5.50 6.40 18.96
N ALA A 115 5.64 5.08 18.98
CA ALA A 115 6.13 4.30 20.14
C ALA A 115 7.52 3.69 19.85
N GLY A 116 8.08 2.92 20.80
CA GLY A 116 9.44 2.40 20.71
C GLY A 116 9.57 1.15 19.83
N ASP A 117 10.82 0.74 19.55
CA ASP A 117 11.15 -0.38 18.65
C ASP A 117 10.54 -1.72 19.07
N GLY A 118 10.34 -1.92 20.37
CA GLY A 118 9.74 -3.14 20.93
C GLY A 118 8.21 -3.16 20.85
N ASP A 119 7.59 -2.07 20.43
CA ASP A 119 6.14 -1.95 20.27
C ASP A 119 5.76 -2.20 18.81
N SER A 120 4.56 -2.72 18.58
CA SER A 120 4.02 -2.89 17.24
C SER A 120 2.52 -2.66 17.16
N VAL A 121 2.05 -2.34 15.97
CA VAL A 121 0.65 -2.09 15.65
C VAL A 121 0.23 -2.85 14.40
N THR A 122 -1.02 -3.31 14.40
CA THR A 122 -1.69 -3.79 13.19
C THR A 122 -2.88 -2.91 12.82
N PHE A 123 -2.87 -2.36 11.61
CA PHE A 123 -3.95 -1.56 11.05
C PHE A 123 -4.93 -2.43 10.26
N PHE A 124 -6.21 -2.39 10.64
CA PHE A 124 -7.31 -3.06 9.96
C PHE A 124 -8.31 -2.07 9.34
N GLY A 125 -9.08 -2.57 8.39
CA GLY A 125 -10.10 -1.81 7.66
C GLY A 125 -9.70 -1.58 6.21
N SER A 126 -9.92 -0.36 5.72
CA SER A 126 -9.53 0.03 4.36
C SER A 126 -8.76 1.34 4.35
N ILE A 127 -7.80 1.45 3.43
CA ILE A 127 -7.02 2.65 3.19
C ILE A 127 -7.21 3.06 1.73
N THR A 128 -7.54 4.31 1.49
CA THR A 128 -7.50 4.95 0.16
C THR A 128 -6.33 5.92 0.12
N VAL A 129 -5.41 5.71 -0.81
CA VAL A 129 -4.33 6.64 -1.10
C VAL A 129 -4.88 7.73 -2.01
N GLY A 130 -5.01 8.94 -1.46
CA GLY A 130 -5.50 10.13 -2.15
C GLY A 130 -4.53 10.63 -3.21
N ALA A 131 -4.97 11.57 -4.04
CA ALA A 131 -4.21 12.06 -5.19
C ALA A 131 -2.82 12.62 -4.81
N SER A 132 -2.68 13.19 -3.62
CA SER A 132 -1.44 13.76 -3.10
C SER A 132 -0.50 12.73 -2.45
N GLY A 133 -0.86 11.44 -2.48
CA GLY A 133 -0.05 10.33 -1.97
C GLY A 133 -0.15 10.14 -0.46
N MET A 134 0.63 9.20 0.06
CA MET A 134 0.63 8.79 1.46
C MET A 134 2.04 8.46 1.96
N GLY A 135 2.41 8.93 3.15
CA GLY A 135 3.64 8.51 3.83
C GLY A 135 3.39 7.48 4.93
N ILE A 136 4.34 6.56 5.11
CA ILE A 136 4.37 5.60 6.22
C ILE A 136 5.71 5.73 6.95
N ALA A 137 5.66 6.11 8.23
CA ALA A 137 6.86 6.20 9.07
C ALA A 137 6.79 5.21 10.23
N SER A 138 7.71 4.26 10.28
CA SER A 138 7.81 3.25 11.33
C SER A 138 8.89 3.59 12.37
N GLN A 139 8.58 3.34 13.64
CA GLN A 139 9.50 3.38 14.80
C GLN A 139 9.46 2.07 15.61
N GLY A 140 8.69 1.10 15.13
CA GLY A 140 8.49 -0.25 15.64
C GLY A 140 7.71 -1.04 14.58
N GLY A 141 7.23 -2.23 14.92
CA GLY A 141 6.57 -3.10 13.95
C GLY A 141 5.28 -2.47 13.41
N PHE A 142 5.16 -2.34 12.09
CA PHE A 142 4.06 -1.60 11.47
C PHE A 142 3.33 -2.46 10.44
N ASN A 143 2.30 -3.18 10.88
CA ASN A 143 1.57 -4.12 10.05
C ASN A 143 0.34 -3.46 9.43
N ILE A 144 0.23 -3.49 8.11
CA ILE A 144 -0.92 -3.04 7.32
C ILE A 144 -1.71 -4.26 6.86
N ALA A 145 -2.70 -4.64 7.66
CA ALA A 145 -3.69 -5.65 7.32
C ALA A 145 -4.92 -5.07 6.61
N SER A 146 -4.93 -3.77 6.37
CA SER A 146 -6.00 -3.07 5.66
C SER A 146 -5.88 -3.31 4.17
N ALA A 147 -7.02 -3.43 3.47
CA ALA A 147 -7.04 -3.37 2.02
C ALA A 147 -6.69 -1.95 1.56
N ILE A 148 -5.75 -1.82 0.63
CA ILE A 148 -5.28 -0.53 0.10
C ILE A 148 -5.85 -0.32 -1.30
N HIS A 149 -6.31 0.90 -1.58
CA HIS A 149 -6.88 1.33 -2.84
C HIS A 149 -6.29 2.69 -3.25
N GLY A 150 -6.46 3.06 -4.52
CA GLY A 150 -5.97 4.32 -5.09
C GLY A 150 -4.82 4.10 -6.06
N ASP A 151 -4.45 5.18 -6.74
CA ASP A 151 -3.49 5.16 -7.86
C ASP A 151 -2.28 6.10 -7.65
N SER A 152 -2.22 6.80 -6.50
CA SER A 152 -1.09 7.69 -6.17
C SER A 152 -0.04 6.97 -5.33
N THR A 153 1.06 7.64 -5.05
CA THR A 153 2.25 7.01 -4.45
C THR A 153 2.13 6.78 -2.94
N ILE A 154 2.61 5.62 -2.49
CA ILE A 154 2.94 5.34 -1.09
C ILE A 154 4.45 5.50 -0.89
N TYR A 155 4.84 6.31 0.10
CA TYR A 155 6.23 6.48 0.50
C TYR A 155 6.49 5.74 1.81
N ILE A 156 7.36 4.73 1.75
CA ILE A 156 7.95 4.13 2.96
C ILE A 156 9.11 5.02 3.37
N LEU A 157 8.98 5.64 4.54
CA LEU A 157 9.99 6.56 5.05
C LEU A 157 11.08 5.80 5.79
N GLY A 158 12.29 6.37 5.80
CA GLY A 158 13.41 5.82 6.55
C GLY A 158 13.08 5.58 8.02
N ASN A 159 13.40 4.39 8.50
CA ASN A 159 13.13 3.99 9.89
C ASN A 159 14.10 4.63 10.91
N GLY A 160 15.03 5.48 10.48
CA GLY A 160 15.97 6.25 11.30
C GLY A 160 17.13 5.48 11.95
N THR A 161 17.04 4.16 12.13
CA THR A 161 18.06 3.36 12.87
C THR A 161 18.55 2.11 12.13
N GLY A 162 17.97 1.77 10.97
CA GLY A 162 18.23 0.51 10.26
C GLY A 162 17.67 -0.73 10.97
N SER A 163 16.95 -0.58 12.09
CA SER A 163 16.41 -1.70 12.86
C SER A 163 15.34 -2.46 12.07
N THR A 164 15.51 -3.78 11.93
CA THR A 164 14.52 -4.66 11.27
C THR A 164 13.20 -4.76 12.03
N GLN A 165 13.17 -4.37 13.31
CA GLN A 165 11.93 -4.27 14.09
C GLN A 165 11.02 -3.15 13.58
N ARG A 166 11.57 -2.15 12.86
CA ARG A 166 10.83 -1.01 12.32
C ARG A 166 10.34 -1.26 10.89
N MET A 167 10.00 -2.49 10.56
CA MET A 167 9.54 -2.88 9.22
C MET A 167 8.07 -2.54 9.01
N VAL A 168 7.75 -2.03 7.81
CA VAL A 168 6.37 -1.92 7.33
C VAL A 168 5.99 -3.24 6.64
N THR A 169 4.96 -3.91 7.13
CA THR A 169 4.53 -5.22 6.60
C THR A 169 3.14 -5.12 6.03
N PHE A 170 2.98 -5.35 4.73
CA PHE A 170 1.68 -5.45 4.06
C PHE A 170 1.20 -6.90 4.07
N THR A 171 -0.05 -7.14 4.49
CA THR A 171 -0.57 -8.51 4.65
C THR A 171 -1.91 -8.76 3.98
N SER A 172 -2.53 -7.75 3.36
CA SER A 172 -3.87 -7.88 2.77
C SER A 172 -3.84 -8.42 1.34
N ALA A 173 -4.57 -9.51 1.11
CA ALA A 173 -4.89 -10.04 -0.22
C ALA A 173 -6.02 -9.27 -0.94
N ALA A 174 -6.68 -8.34 -0.24
CA ALA A 174 -7.85 -7.62 -0.76
C ALA A 174 -7.51 -6.22 -1.29
N SER A 175 -6.23 -5.85 -1.35
CA SER A 175 -5.79 -4.57 -1.91
C SER A 175 -6.06 -4.52 -3.41
N THR A 176 -6.41 -3.34 -3.93
CA THR A 176 -6.57 -3.07 -5.38
C THR A 176 -5.79 -1.82 -5.78
N PHE A 177 -4.68 -1.56 -5.10
CA PHE A 177 -3.84 -0.38 -5.24
C PHE A 177 -2.98 -0.46 -6.51
N HIS A 178 -3.08 0.54 -7.40
CA HIS A 178 -2.28 0.63 -8.65
C HIS A 178 -1.30 1.80 -8.66
N GLY A 179 -1.00 2.38 -7.50
CA GLY A 179 -0.01 3.43 -7.39
C GLY A 179 1.41 2.89 -7.22
N ASP A 180 2.36 3.82 -7.13
CA ASP A 180 3.77 3.48 -6.87
C ASP A 180 4.01 3.19 -5.39
N LEU A 181 4.97 2.32 -5.11
CA LEU A 181 5.54 2.12 -3.78
C LEU A 181 7.01 2.54 -3.77
N ILE A 182 7.31 3.63 -3.06
CA ILE A 182 8.65 4.21 -3.02
C ILE A 182 9.31 3.97 -1.66
N LEU A 183 10.46 3.31 -1.67
CA LEU A 183 11.38 3.20 -0.54
C LEU A 183 12.30 4.43 -0.49
N ASN A 184 11.91 5.44 0.28
CA ASN A 184 12.42 6.82 0.16
C ASN A 184 13.86 7.05 0.67
N SER A 185 14.45 6.06 1.31
CA SER A 185 15.80 6.11 1.90
C SER A 185 16.37 4.70 2.07
N GLU A 186 17.69 4.60 2.25
CA GLU A 186 18.40 3.32 2.50
C GLU A 186 17.85 2.54 3.70
N ASN A 187 17.28 3.26 4.68
CA ASN A 187 16.72 2.69 5.90
C ASN A 187 15.20 2.47 5.81
N SER A 188 14.62 2.56 4.63
CA SER A 188 13.20 2.20 4.42
C SER A 188 13.12 0.69 4.35
N LEU A 189 12.33 0.07 5.22
CA LEU A 189 12.20 -1.38 5.30
C LEU A 189 10.73 -1.76 5.08
N ALA A 190 10.47 -2.55 4.05
CA ALA A 190 9.14 -3.04 3.73
C ALA A 190 9.12 -4.56 3.53
N THR A 191 7.95 -5.16 3.69
CA THR A 191 7.68 -6.54 3.27
C THR A 191 6.26 -6.63 2.70
N LEU A 192 6.14 -7.23 1.53
CA LEU A 192 4.89 -7.82 1.06
C LEU A 192 4.86 -9.26 1.58
N ALA A 193 4.01 -9.54 2.58
CA ALA A 193 3.92 -10.87 3.20
C ALA A 193 3.26 -11.89 2.25
N GLU A 194 3.40 -13.18 2.56
CA GLU A 194 2.87 -14.31 1.78
C GLU A 194 1.42 -14.13 1.28
N ASN A 195 0.54 -13.60 2.15
CA ASN A 195 -0.88 -13.42 1.83
C ASN A 195 -1.21 -12.03 1.25
N SER A 196 -0.21 -11.25 0.86
CA SER A 196 -0.44 -9.92 0.26
C SER A 196 -0.44 -9.97 -1.26
N VAL A 197 -1.06 -8.96 -1.86
CA VAL A 197 -1.05 -8.74 -3.30
C VAL A 197 -0.61 -7.31 -3.58
N PHE A 198 0.25 -7.14 -4.60
CA PHE A 198 0.57 -5.84 -5.17
C PHE A 198 0.16 -5.83 -6.64
N HIS A 199 -0.65 -4.84 -7.04
CA HIS A 199 -1.12 -4.75 -8.41
C HIS A 199 -0.21 -3.88 -9.24
N PHE A 200 0.10 -4.34 -10.44
CA PHE A 200 0.71 -3.51 -11.47
C PHE A 200 -0.24 -3.32 -12.64
N LYS A 201 -0.34 -2.10 -13.15
CA LYS A 201 -1.13 -1.74 -14.31
C LYS A 201 -0.23 -1.42 -15.49
N MET A 202 -0.25 -2.27 -16.51
CA MET A 202 0.58 -2.11 -17.70
C MET A 202 -0.12 -1.24 -18.74
N GLY A 203 0.60 -0.26 -19.27
CA GLY A 203 0.19 0.55 -20.42
C GLY A 203 1.07 0.29 -21.64
N SER A 204 1.28 1.33 -22.45
CA SER A 204 2.30 1.33 -23.51
C SER A 204 3.69 1.00 -22.97
N ASP A 205 4.65 0.72 -23.86
CA ASP A 205 6.06 0.49 -23.51
C ASP A 205 6.59 1.49 -22.46
N GLY A 206 7.15 0.96 -21.37
CA GLY A 206 7.68 1.73 -20.25
C GLY A 206 6.67 2.42 -19.34
N ILE A 207 5.35 2.25 -19.55
CA ILE A 207 4.30 2.89 -18.73
C ILE A 207 3.67 1.88 -17.79
N ASN A 208 3.99 2.00 -16.50
CA ASN A 208 3.44 1.21 -15.40
C ASN A 208 3.61 1.95 -14.07
N ASN A 209 2.91 1.53 -13.03
CA ASN A 209 3.29 1.83 -11.64
C ASN A 209 4.45 0.92 -11.20
N SER A 210 5.22 1.30 -10.20
CA SER A 210 6.44 0.60 -9.80
C SER A 210 6.58 0.39 -8.28
N ILE A 211 7.40 -0.58 -7.92
CA ILE A 211 8.06 -0.65 -6.61
C ILE A 211 9.49 -0.16 -6.83
N GLU A 212 9.87 0.96 -6.24
CA GLU A 212 11.15 1.62 -6.54
C GLU A 212 11.81 2.24 -5.32
N GLY A 213 13.10 2.57 -5.45
CA GLY A 213 13.84 3.32 -4.45
C GLY A 213 15.11 2.61 -3.99
N ILE A 214 15.62 3.04 -2.83
CA ILE A 214 16.96 2.66 -2.35
C ILE A 214 16.94 1.93 -0.99
N GLY A 215 15.76 1.68 -0.43
CA GLY A 215 15.59 0.86 0.79
C GLY A 215 15.59 -0.63 0.48
N TRP A 216 15.20 -1.46 1.46
CA TRP A 216 15.10 -2.91 1.33
C TRP A 216 13.63 -3.36 1.35
N ILE A 217 13.30 -4.33 0.50
CA ILE A 217 11.97 -4.95 0.45
C ILE A 217 12.04 -6.45 0.26
N ALA A 218 11.32 -7.21 1.08
CA ALA A 218 11.01 -8.61 0.79
C ALA A 218 9.65 -8.72 0.08
N LEU A 219 9.63 -9.52 -0.98
CA LEU A 219 8.50 -9.78 -1.86
C LEU A 219 8.11 -11.25 -1.69
N ASN A 220 7.34 -11.54 -0.64
CA ASN A 220 6.88 -12.90 -0.34
C ASN A 220 5.44 -13.14 -0.81
N GLY A 221 4.71 -12.06 -1.15
CA GLY A 221 3.34 -12.13 -1.64
C GLY A 221 3.22 -12.37 -3.15
N SER A 222 2.07 -12.01 -3.68
CA SER A 222 1.74 -12.15 -5.10
C SER A 222 1.78 -10.82 -5.84
N PHE A 223 2.16 -10.87 -7.12
CA PHE A 223 1.92 -9.78 -8.07
C PHE A 223 0.69 -10.08 -8.92
N ALA A 224 -0.20 -9.11 -9.02
CA ALA A 224 -1.34 -9.14 -9.94
C ALA A 224 -1.09 -8.15 -11.09
N LEU A 225 -0.95 -8.66 -12.31
CA LEU A 225 -0.63 -7.84 -13.49
C LEU A 225 -1.91 -7.57 -14.32
N ASP A 226 -2.36 -6.32 -14.36
CA ASP A 226 -3.36 -5.87 -15.33
C ASP A 226 -2.69 -5.59 -16.67
N LEU A 227 -2.83 -6.55 -17.58
CA LEU A 227 -2.28 -6.51 -18.93
C LEU A 227 -3.25 -5.94 -19.98
N SER A 228 -4.44 -5.48 -19.57
CA SER A 228 -5.49 -5.05 -20.52
C SER A 228 -5.07 -3.85 -21.38
N GLY A 229 -4.13 -3.04 -20.88
CA GLY A 229 -3.53 -1.91 -21.59
C GLY A 229 -2.10 -2.16 -22.09
N ALA A 230 -1.53 -3.34 -21.87
CA ALA A 230 -0.15 -3.65 -22.20
C ALA A 230 0.08 -3.66 -23.72
N SER A 231 1.21 -3.12 -24.16
CA SER A 231 1.69 -3.35 -25.52
C SER A 231 2.00 -4.84 -25.77
N THR A 232 1.95 -5.27 -27.03
CA THR A 232 2.27 -6.63 -27.47
C THR A 232 3.45 -6.65 -28.45
N THR A 233 4.17 -5.54 -28.60
CA THR A 233 5.30 -5.44 -29.54
C THR A 233 6.53 -6.08 -28.94
N TYR A 234 7.20 -6.95 -29.71
CA TYR A 234 8.43 -7.60 -29.27
C TYR A 234 9.50 -6.58 -28.87
N GLY A 235 10.05 -6.75 -27.67
CA GLY A 235 11.08 -5.87 -27.10
C GLY A 235 10.53 -4.78 -26.17
N ASP A 236 9.23 -4.55 -26.15
CA ASP A 236 8.62 -3.63 -25.18
C ASP A 236 8.78 -4.18 -23.76
N ALA A 237 8.99 -3.28 -22.79
CA ALA A 237 9.31 -3.64 -21.42
C ALA A 237 8.79 -2.63 -20.38
N TRP A 238 8.58 -3.12 -19.16
CA TRP A 238 8.07 -2.38 -18.00
C TRP A 238 8.93 -2.68 -16.78
N SER A 239 9.43 -1.64 -16.11
CA SER A 239 10.23 -1.79 -14.89
C SER A 239 9.29 -1.86 -13.69
N LEU A 240 9.04 -3.07 -13.18
CA LEU A 240 8.08 -3.28 -12.09
C LEU A 240 8.74 -3.12 -10.74
N VAL A 241 9.96 -3.66 -10.59
CA VAL A 241 10.74 -3.59 -9.36
C VAL A 241 12.10 -2.96 -9.67
N SER A 242 12.32 -1.75 -9.17
CA SER A 242 13.56 -0.98 -9.31
C SER A 242 14.16 -0.69 -7.92
N VAL A 243 14.45 -1.77 -7.20
CA VAL A 243 15.04 -1.75 -5.86
C VAL A 243 16.19 -2.75 -5.84
N ALA A 244 17.43 -2.26 -5.74
CA ALA A 244 18.62 -3.10 -5.89
C ALA A 244 18.76 -4.21 -4.82
N THR A 245 18.10 -4.03 -3.68
CA THR A 245 18.10 -4.93 -2.53
C THR A 245 16.76 -5.64 -2.35
N ALA A 246 15.91 -5.66 -3.37
CA ALA A 246 14.69 -6.47 -3.34
C ALA A 246 15.03 -7.96 -3.25
N GLU A 247 14.31 -8.67 -2.40
CA GLU A 247 14.42 -10.11 -2.22
C GLU A 247 13.07 -10.76 -2.54
N TYR A 248 13.06 -11.75 -3.43
CA TYR A 248 11.88 -12.56 -3.74
C TYR A 248 11.91 -13.80 -2.84
N GLY A 249 10.84 -14.00 -2.05
CA GLY A 249 10.72 -15.12 -1.14
C GLY A 249 10.29 -16.42 -1.82
N ASP A 250 10.31 -17.52 -1.07
CA ASP A 250 9.89 -18.85 -1.56
C ASP A 250 8.39 -18.89 -1.91
N GLU A 251 7.58 -18.06 -1.24
CA GLU A 251 6.14 -17.93 -1.48
C GLU A 251 5.78 -16.93 -2.59
N PHE A 252 6.79 -16.23 -3.16
CA PHE A 252 6.56 -15.26 -4.23
C PHE A 252 5.85 -15.91 -5.41
N SER A 253 4.85 -15.21 -5.95
CA SER A 253 4.12 -15.66 -7.13
C SER A 253 3.64 -14.50 -8.00
N ILE A 254 3.33 -14.79 -9.25
CA ILE A 254 2.66 -13.85 -10.16
C ILE A 254 1.36 -14.50 -10.64
N GLU A 255 0.23 -13.85 -10.37
CA GLU A 255 -1.08 -14.36 -10.71
C GLU A 255 -1.23 -14.60 -12.21
N GLY A 256 -1.60 -15.83 -12.60
CA GLY A 256 -1.79 -16.22 -13.99
C GLY A 256 -0.51 -16.50 -14.78
N PHE A 257 0.68 -16.31 -14.19
CA PHE A 257 1.95 -16.63 -14.81
C PHE A 257 2.45 -18.02 -14.35
N HIS A 258 3.20 -18.68 -15.23
CA HIS A 258 3.89 -19.93 -14.93
C HIS A 258 5.34 -19.64 -14.53
N ASP A 259 5.78 -20.24 -13.41
CA ASP A 259 7.19 -20.25 -13.03
C ASP A 259 7.98 -21.13 -14.01
N LEU A 260 9.00 -20.54 -14.65
CA LEU A 260 9.93 -21.21 -15.56
C LEU A 260 11.21 -21.67 -14.85
N GLY A 261 11.34 -21.41 -13.55
CA GLY A 261 12.54 -21.57 -12.76
C GLY A 261 13.52 -20.40 -12.93
N GLU A 262 14.52 -20.35 -12.04
CA GLU A 262 15.59 -19.34 -12.05
C GLU A 262 15.05 -17.90 -11.96
N GLY A 263 13.93 -17.68 -11.27
CA GLY A 263 13.33 -16.36 -11.10
C GLY A 263 12.63 -15.80 -12.34
N ARG A 264 12.28 -16.65 -13.32
CA ARG A 264 11.57 -16.23 -14.54
C ARG A 264 10.13 -16.72 -14.53
N TRP A 265 9.21 -15.85 -14.90
CA TRP A 265 7.77 -16.13 -14.94
C TRP A 265 7.21 -15.76 -16.30
N ALA A 266 6.29 -16.54 -16.85
CA ALA A 266 5.72 -16.25 -18.17
C ALA A 266 4.22 -16.48 -18.30
N GLN A 267 3.59 -15.64 -19.13
CA GLN A 267 2.21 -15.77 -19.59
C GLN A 267 2.12 -15.33 -21.06
N GLY A 268 1.93 -16.29 -21.96
CA GLY A 268 1.87 -15.99 -23.40
C GLY A 268 3.18 -15.37 -23.91
N ILE A 269 3.11 -14.11 -24.36
CA ILE A 269 4.25 -13.33 -24.85
C ILE A 269 4.93 -12.50 -23.76
N TYR A 270 4.39 -12.47 -22.55
CA TYR A 270 4.95 -11.70 -21.44
C TYR A 270 5.86 -12.56 -20.59
N GLN A 271 7.05 -12.05 -20.27
CA GLN A 271 8.01 -12.69 -19.37
C GLN A 271 8.53 -11.69 -18.34
N PHE A 272 8.42 -12.04 -17.06
CA PHE A 272 9.02 -11.33 -15.94
C PHE A 272 10.32 -11.99 -15.51
N ASP A 273 11.32 -11.18 -15.17
CA ASP A 273 12.63 -11.61 -14.68
C ASP A 273 12.94 -10.95 -13.33
N GLN A 274 12.98 -11.75 -12.26
CA GLN A 274 13.27 -11.29 -10.90
C GLN A 274 14.63 -10.61 -10.77
N ALA A 275 15.64 -11.02 -11.54
CA ALA A 275 16.99 -10.44 -11.45
C ALA A 275 17.05 -9.00 -11.96
N THR A 276 16.12 -8.62 -12.84
CA THR A 276 16.01 -7.26 -13.41
C THR A 276 14.77 -6.52 -12.95
N GLY A 277 13.83 -7.20 -12.29
CA GLY A 277 12.53 -6.65 -11.91
C GLY A 277 11.68 -6.17 -13.10
N THR A 278 11.93 -6.71 -14.29
CA THR A 278 11.35 -6.22 -15.55
C THR A 278 10.38 -7.23 -16.15
N LEU A 279 9.22 -6.76 -16.58
CA LEU A 279 8.30 -7.49 -17.46
C LEU A 279 8.61 -7.10 -18.92
N SER A 280 8.67 -8.07 -19.83
CA SER A 280 8.98 -7.80 -21.23
C SER A 280 8.14 -8.63 -22.19
N VAL A 281 7.95 -8.14 -23.41
CA VAL A 281 7.38 -8.91 -24.51
C VAL A 281 8.49 -9.70 -25.21
N VAL A 282 8.43 -11.02 -25.09
CA VAL A 282 9.35 -11.98 -25.72
C VAL A 282 8.70 -12.63 -26.96
N PRO A 283 9.48 -13.23 -27.87
CA PRO A 283 8.90 -13.91 -29.03
C PRO A 283 8.08 -15.10 -28.55
N GLU A 284 6.98 -15.40 -29.23
CA GLU A 284 6.21 -16.61 -28.93
C GLU A 284 7.13 -17.85 -28.98
N PRO A 285 7.01 -18.79 -28.03
CA PRO A 285 7.88 -19.98 -27.98
C PRO A 285 7.94 -20.77 -29.30
N SER A 286 6.90 -20.71 -30.13
CA SER A 286 6.82 -21.33 -31.46
C SER A 286 7.74 -20.65 -32.51
N ALA A 287 7.97 -19.34 -32.41
CA ALA A 287 8.85 -18.59 -33.32
C ALA A 287 10.33 -18.95 -33.13
N ILE A 288 10.71 -19.31 -31.91
CA ILE A 288 12.08 -19.76 -31.57
C ILE A 288 12.35 -21.13 -32.21
N LEU A 289 11.37 -22.05 -32.17
CA LEU A 289 11.45 -23.36 -32.83
C LEU A 289 11.52 -23.26 -34.35
N LEU A 290 10.71 -22.38 -34.97
CA LEU A 290 10.70 -22.22 -36.43
C LEU A 290 12.00 -21.57 -36.96
N SER A 291 12.58 -20.64 -36.20
CA SER A 291 13.87 -20.02 -36.53
C SER A 291 15.01 -21.03 -36.46
N GLY A 292 15.01 -21.93 -35.47
CA GLY A 292 15.98 -23.02 -35.36
C GLY A 292 15.90 -24.03 -36.51
N ILE A 293 14.68 -24.36 -36.96
CA ILE A 293 14.45 -25.30 -38.08
C ILE A 293 14.87 -24.67 -39.42
N ALA A 294 14.60 -23.38 -39.64
CA ALA A 294 15.00 -22.68 -40.86
C ALA A 294 16.53 -22.57 -41.03
N LEU A 295 17.26 -22.35 -39.92
CA LEU A 295 18.73 -22.38 -39.89
C LEU A 295 19.31 -23.79 -40.12
N GLY A 296 18.64 -24.84 -39.62
CA GLY A 296 19.03 -26.24 -39.84
C GLY A 296 18.84 -26.71 -41.30
N LEU A 297 17.78 -26.26 -41.98
CA LEU A 297 17.50 -26.61 -43.38
C LEU A 297 18.35 -25.80 -44.39
N GLY A 298 18.81 -24.60 -44.03
CA GLY A 298 19.70 -23.78 -44.87
C GLY A 298 21.12 -24.35 -45.01
N LEU A 299 21.58 -25.15 -44.05
CA LEU A 299 22.91 -25.77 -44.04
C LEU A 299 23.00 -27.10 -44.81
N HIS A 300 21.88 -27.62 -45.34
CA HIS A 300 21.83 -28.93 -46.01
C HIS A 300 21.80 -28.89 -47.55
N ARG A 301 21.95 -27.71 -48.19
CA ARG A 301 22.06 -27.61 -49.65
C ARG A 301 23.32 -26.85 -50.06
N ARG A 302 24.44 -27.58 -50.18
CA ARG A 302 25.49 -27.35 -51.20
C ARG A 302 26.56 -28.43 -51.15
N ARG A 303 26.46 -29.43 -52.02
CA ARG A 303 27.61 -30.03 -52.72
C ARG A 303 27.16 -30.49 -54.12
N PRO A 304 27.71 -29.94 -55.21
CA PRO A 304 27.89 -30.72 -56.44
C PRO A 304 28.95 -31.81 -56.24
#